data_AF-A0A7D3VRG9-F1
#
_entry.id   AF-A0A7D3VRG9-F1
#
_cell.length_a   1.000
_cell.length_b   1.000
_cell.length_c   1.000
_cell.angle_alpha   90.00
_cell.angle_beta   90.00
_cell.angle_gamma   90.00
#
_symmetry.space_group_name_H-M   'P 1'
#
loop_
_entity.id
_entity.type
_entity.pdbx_description
1 polymer ?
#
loop_
_entity_poly.entity_id
_entity_poly.type
_entity_poly.pdbx_seq_one_letter_code
_entity_poly.pdbx_strand_id
1 'polypeptide(L)'
;MRDALADGGRPVRIAGVDEVGRGAWAGPVVVCAAVTDLGAPPVLRGRGDRTVALTDSKLLTAAHRASFAEVLPGWLAGHAIGASAPEEIDEVGMTEALRRAAVRALEALPHPPDVVILDGKHDFLRRPWRVRCEVKADQRSVTVAAASVLAKVHRDALMADLEDSCPGYGFADSAGYPSPVHQRALEESGPTPHHRLSWSYLDDLPRWRHLKKHRDPLAGEGQLSLL
;
A
#
# COMPACT_ATOMS: atom_id res chain seq x y z
N MET A 1 11.42 -6.78 22.21
CA MET A 1 12.02 -5.51 21.78
C MET A 1 11.52 -4.41 22.71
N ARG A 2 11.84 -4.49 24.01
CA ARG A 2 11.17 -3.68 25.04
C ARG A 2 11.92 -2.43 25.48
N ASP A 3 13.24 -2.35 25.32
CA ASP A 3 14.00 -1.15 25.71
C ASP A 3 15.10 -0.83 24.70
N ALA A 4 14.74 -0.19 23.60
CA ALA A 4 15.70 0.61 22.84
C ALA A 4 15.36 2.07 23.15
N LEU A 5 16.23 2.74 23.88
CA LEU A 5 16.16 4.18 24.09
C LEU A 5 16.91 4.85 22.94
N ALA A 6 16.37 5.95 22.40
CA ALA A 6 17.10 6.78 21.45
C ALA A 6 18.20 7.55 22.20
N ASP A 7 19.16 8.10 21.47
CA ASP A 7 20.15 9.01 22.05
C ASP A 7 19.42 10.13 22.81
N GLY A 8 19.65 10.20 24.13
CA GLY A 8 18.96 11.13 25.04
C GLY A 8 17.82 10.54 25.89
N GLY A 9 17.60 9.21 25.91
CA GLY A 9 16.72 8.56 26.89
C GLY A 9 15.22 8.60 26.59
N ARG A 10 14.81 9.07 25.41
CA ARG A 10 13.42 8.98 24.94
C ARG A 10 13.11 7.60 24.33
N PRO A 11 11.87 7.09 24.42
CA PRO A 11 11.50 5.84 23.76
C PRO A 11 11.68 5.94 22.24
N VAL A 12 12.20 4.87 21.64
CA VAL A 12 12.36 4.74 20.18
C VAL A 12 10.99 4.56 19.52
N ARG A 13 10.68 5.41 18.53
CA ARG A 13 9.47 5.31 17.71
C ARG A 13 9.72 4.45 16.49
N ILE A 14 8.95 3.37 16.36
CA ILE A 14 9.06 2.43 15.25
C ILE A 14 7.82 2.56 14.37
N ALA A 15 8.02 2.97 13.13
CA ALA A 15 6.97 2.94 12.12
C ALA A 15 6.96 1.59 11.41
N GLY A 16 5.81 0.94 11.36
CA GLY A 16 5.53 -0.12 10.40
C GLY A 16 5.00 0.48 9.11
N VAL A 17 5.47 -0.03 7.97
CA VAL A 17 5.06 0.44 6.66
C VAL A 17 4.75 -0.76 5.77
N ASP A 18 3.60 -0.68 5.10
CA ASP A 18 3.18 -1.66 4.10
C ASP A 18 2.46 -0.97 2.94
N GLU A 19 2.49 -1.61 1.76
CA GLU A 19 1.87 -1.11 0.54
C GLU A 19 0.77 -2.01 -0.02
N VAL A 20 -0.12 -1.39 -0.80
CA VAL A 20 -1.13 -2.10 -1.57
C VAL A 20 -1.27 -1.49 -2.97
N GLY A 21 -1.62 -2.32 -3.95
CA GLY A 21 -1.86 -1.87 -5.32
C GLY A 21 -0.64 -1.95 -6.25
N ARG A 22 0.50 -2.49 -5.79
CA ARG A 22 1.71 -2.62 -6.62
C ARG A 22 1.46 -3.39 -7.92
N GLY A 23 0.59 -4.40 -7.90
CA GLY A 23 0.29 -5.28 -9.05
C GLY A 23 -0.99 -4.94 -9.82
N ALA A 24 -1.70 -3.88 -9.44
CA ALA A 24 -2.96 -3.50 -10.07
C ALA A 24 -2.75 -2.80 -11.43
N TRP A 25 -3.64 -3.02 -12.39
CA TRP A 25 -3.65 -2.29 -13.67
C TRP A 25 -4.23 -0.89 -13.54
N ALA A 26 -5.13 -0.68 -12.57
CA ALA A 26 -5.77 0.60 -12.31
C ALA A 26 -5.62 1.05 -10.86
N GLY A 27 -5.75 2.36 -10.67
CA GLY A 27 -5.71 3.04 -9.38
C GLY A 27 -4.31 3.28 -8.83
N PRO A 28 -4.23 3.99 -7.69
CA PRO A 28 -2.95 4.36 -7.09
C PRO A 28 -2.23 3.14 -6.50
N VAL A 29 -0.94 3.31 -6.25
CA VAL A 29 -0.25 2.57 -5.19
C VAL A 29 -0.41 3.35 -3.90
N VAL A 30 -0.81 2.67 -2.83
CA VAL A 30 -1.09 3.26 -1.51
C VAL A 30 -0.14 2.65 -0.49
N VAL A 31 0.43 3.48 0.36
CA VAL A 31 1.31 3.11 1.46
C VAL A 31 0.74 3.68 2.75
N CYS A 32 0.68 2.88 3.80
CA CYS A 32 0.40 3.39 5.15
C CYS A 32 1.67 3.30 5.99
N ALA A 33 1.93 4.32 6.80
CA ALA A 33 2.86 4.27 7.91
C ALA A 33 2.06 4.28 9.22
N ALA A 34 2.39 3.39 10.15
CA ALA A 34 1.72 3.26 11.44
C ALA A 34 2.75 3.19 12.57
N VAL A 35 2.47 3.83 13.71
CA VAL A 35 3.30 3.82 14.92
C VAL A 35 2.42 3.39 16.08
N THR A 36 2.82 2.34 16.80
CA THR A 36 2.05 1.81 17.94
C THR A 36 2.28 2.64 19.19
N ASP A 37 1.30 2.63 20.10
CA ASP A 37 1.38 3.21 21.44
C ASP A 37 2.12 2.33 22.47
N LEU A 38 2.71 1.21 22.00
CA LEU A 38 3.32 0.12 22.80
C LEU A 38 2.34 -0.65 23.70
N GLY A 39 1.04 -0.36 23.62
CA GLY A 39 -0.03 -1.10 24.28
C GLY A 39 -0.29 -2.48 23.67
N ALA A 40 -1.15 -3.26 24.32
CA ALA A 40 -1.57 -4.55 23.79
C ALA A 40 -2.39 -4.35 22.50
N PRO A 41 -2.07 -5.06 21.40
CA PRO A 41 -2.79 -4.89 20.14
C PRO A 41 -4.26 -5.28 20.29
N PRO A 42 -5.18 -4.63 19.54
CA PRO A 42 -6.59 -4.96 19.58
C PRO A 42 -6.82 -6.41 19.13
N VAL A 43 -7.80 -7.05 19.75
CA VAL A 43 -8.27 -8.39 19.41
C VAL A 43 -9.77 -8.32 19.20
N LEU A 44 -10.24 -8.74 18.02
CA LEU A 44 -11.65 -8.69 17.68
C LEU A 44 -12.36 -10.02 18.00
N ARG A 45 -13.69 -9.96 18.13
CA ARG A 45 -14.53 -11.15 18.21
C ARG A 45 -14.64 -11.79 16.82
N GLY A 46 -14.43 -13.10 16.76
CA GLY A 46 -14.67 -13.92 15.58
C GLY A 46 -15.99 -14.70 15.71
N ARG A 47 -16.16 -15.71 14.84
CA ARG A 47 -17.35 -16.58 14.89
C ARG A 47 -17.32 -17.50 16.12
N GLY A 48 -18.38 -17.42 16.94
CA GLY A 48 -18.52 -18.15 18.21
C GLY A 48 -17.66 -17.51 19.30
N ASP A 49 -17.03 -18.34 20.15
CA ASP A 49 -16.13 -17.86 21.21
C ASP A 49 -14.70 -17.56 20.74
N ARG A 50 -14.45 -17.62 19.43
CA ARG A 50 -13.12 -17.38 18.86
C ARG A 50 -12.80 -15.89 18.81
N THR A 51 -11.51 -15.58 18.92
CA THR A 51 -10.96 -14.24 18.74
C THR A 51 -10.13 -14.16 17.47
N VAL A 52 -10.02 -12.96 16.90
CA VAL A 52 -9.20 -12.67 15.72
C VAL A 52 -8.15 -11.64 16.12
N ALA A 53 -6.88 -12.02 15.96
CA ALA A 53 -5.74 -11.14 16.21
C ALA A 53 -5.43 -10.32 14.96
N LEU A 54 -4.85 -9.14 15.17
CA LEU A 54 -4.30 -8.33 14.09
C LEU A 54 -3.14 -9.07 13.41
N THR A 55 -3.18 -9.14 12.09
CA THR A 55 -2.17 -9.80 11.25
C THR A 55 -2.24 -9.22 9.82
N ASP A 56 -1.47 -9.81 8.90
CA ASP A 56 -1.51 -9.54 7.46
C ASP A 56 -2.96 -9.40 6.95
N SER A 57 -3.22 -8.30 6.25
CA SER A 57 -4.55 -7.95 5.74
C SER A 57 -5.14 -9.01 4.82
N LYS A 58 -4.30 -9.81 4.14
CA LYS A 58 -4.71 -10.90 3.24
C LYS A 58 -5.21 -12.13 4.01
N LEU A 59 -4.81 -12.29 5.27
CA LEU A 59 -5.27 -13.37 6.15
C LEU A 59 -6.58 -13.02 6.87
N LEU A 60 -7.03 -11.76 6.76
CA LEU A 60 -8.27 -11.27 7.33
C LEU A 60 -9.39 -11.26 6.30
N THR A 61 -10.64 -11.46 6.76
CA THR A 61 -11.81 -11.23 5.91
C THR A 61 -12.03 -9.73 5.71
N ALA A 62 -12.79 -9.34 4.67
CA ALA A 62 -13.13 -7.94 4.45
C ALA A 62 -13.81 -7.29 5.66
N ALA A 63 -14.73 -8.01 6.30
CA ALA A 63 -15.41 -7.55 7.52
C ALA A 63 -14.43 -7.33 8.68
N HIS A 64 -13.51 -8.27 8.95
CA HIS A 64 -12.52 -8.07 10.01
C HIS A 64 -11.55 -6.94 9.68
N ARG A 65 -11.14 -6.77 8.42
CA ARG A 65 -10.33 -5.62 8.02
C ARG A 65 -11.03 -4.30 8.31
N ALA A 66 -12.30 -4.16 7.95
CA ALA A 66 -13.09 -2.96 8.24
C ALA A 66 -13.18 -2.70 9.76
N SER A 67 -13.52 -3.72 10.55
CA SER A 67 -13.56 -3.58 12.02
C SER A 67 -12.21 -3.24 12.64
N PHE A 68 -11.09 -3.78 12.11
CA PHE A 68 -9.77 -3.37 12.56
C PHE A 68 -9.48 -1.92 12.17
N ALA A 69 -9.78 -1.51 10.94
CA ALA A 69 -9.55 -0.14 10.47
C ALA A 69 -10.33 0.90 11.28
N GLU A 70 -11.48 0.54 11.87
CA GLU A 70 -12.22 1.41 12.79
C GLU A 70 -11.51 1.61 14.13
N VAL A 71 -10.91 0.56 14.70
CA VAL A 71 -10.32 0.61 16.05
C VAL A 71 -8.83 1.00 16.06
N LEU A 72 -8.10 0.70 14.98
CA LEU A 72 -6.66 0.95 14.88
C LEU A 72 -6.28 2.43 15.09
N PRO A 73 -6.99 3.44 14.54
CA PRO A 73 -6.67 4.84 14.77
C PRO A 73 -6.65 5.25 16.25
N GLY A 74 -7.50 4.64 17.09
CA GLY A 74 -7.53 4.90 18.53
C GLY A 74 -6.44 4.18 19.34
N TRP A 75 -5.87 3.11 18.79
CA TRP A 75 -4.77 2.35 19.41
C TRP A 75 -3.38 2.83 18.96
N LEU A 76 -3.26 3.38 17.76
CA LEU A 76 -1.98 3.83 17.23
C LEU A 76 -1.57 5.18 17.85
N ALA A 77 -0.28 5.35 18.16
CA ALA A 77 0.30 6.64 18.51
C ALA A 77 0.32 7.61 17.31
N GLY A 78 0.23 7.09 16.09
CA GLY A 78 0.06 7.86 14.88
C GLY A 78 -0.01 6.95 13.65
N HIS A 79 -0.73 7.38 12.62
CA HIS A 79 -0.69 6.75 11.32
C HIS A 79 -0.92 7.79 10.24
N ALA A 80 -0.48 7.48 9.02
CA ALA A 80 -0.68 8.33 7.87
C ALA A 80 -0.63 7.51 6.59
N ILE A 81 -1.33 8.01 5.57
CA ILE A 81 -1.42 7.38 4.25
C ILE A 81 -0.78 8.28 3.22
N GLY A 82 0.04 7.69 2.37
CA GLY A 82 0.56 8.33 1.17
C GLY A 82 0.24 7.48 -0.05
N ALA A 83 0.03 8.14 -1.18
CA ALA A 83 -0.32 7.47 -2.42
C ALA A 83 0.43 8.09 -3.59
N SER A 84 0.57 7.32 -4.66
CA SER A 84 1.02 7.79 -5.97
C SER A 84 -0.02 7.39 -7.00
N ALA A 85 -0.51 8.39 -7.74
CA ALA A 85 -1.57 8.23 -8.74
C ALA A 85 -1.08 7.42 -9.97
N PRO A 86 -1.99 6.85 -10.78
CA PRO A 86 -1.62 6.13 -12.01
C PRO A 86 -0.71 6.94 -12.94
N GLU A 87 -0.96 8.24 -13.07
CA GLU A 87 -0.18 9.14 -13.92
C GLU A 87 1.25 9.30 -13.40
N GLU A 88 1.41 9.47 -12.08
CA GLU A 88 2.74 9.51 -11.45
C GLU A 88 3.45 8.17 -11.61
N ILE A 89 2.75 7.05 -11.43
CA ILE A 89 3.32 5.70 -11.64
C ILE A 89 3.82 5.54 -13.09
N ASP A 90 3.06 6.01 -14.07
CA ASP A 90 3.46 5.96 -15.48
C ASP A 90 4.70 6.81 -15.77
N GLU A 91 4.80 7.97 -15.12
CA GLU A 91 5.90 8.91 -15.30
C GLU A 91 7.21 8.38 -14.70
N VAL A 92 7.18 7.95 -13.43
CA VAL A 92 8.40 7.66 -12.66
C VAL A 92 8.70 6.17 -12.53
N GLY A 93 7.74 5.32 -12.88
CA GLY A 93 7.81 3.88 -12.65
C GLY A 93 7.50 3.47 -11.20
N MET A 94 7.19 2.19 -11.03
CA MET A 94 6.65 1.66 -9.77
C MET A 94 7.56 1.86 -8.55
N THR A 95 8.88 1.64 -8.68
CA THR A 95 9.80 1.75 -7.53
C THR A 95 9.86 3.18 -6.99
N GLU A 96 9.97 4.17 -7.86
CA GLU A 96 10.02 5.58 -7.46
C GLU A 96 8.65 6.06 -6.98
N ALA A 97 7.55 5.64 -7.64
CA ALA A 97 6.20 5.94 -7.19
C ALA A 97 5.92 5.36 -5.78
N LEU A 98 6.36 4.13 -5.51
CA LEU A 98 6.24 3.50 -4.20
C LEU A 98 7.05 4.27 -3.14
N ARG A 99 8.28 4.68 -3.48
CA ARG A 99 9.10 5.53 -2.61
C ARG A 99 8.39 6.84 -2.27
N ARG A 100 7.84 7.54 -3.26
CA ARG A 100 7.14 8.82 -3.05
C ARG A 100 5.89 8.65 -2.18
N ALA A 101 5.11 7.60 -2.40
CA ALA A 101 3.96 7.27 -1.56
C ALA A 101 4.38 7.01 -0.11
N ALA A 102 5.44 6.23 0.11
CA ALA A 102 5.93 5.96 1.46
C ALA A 102 6.53 7.19 2.15
N VAL A 103 7.26 8.05 1.42
CA VAL A 103 7.77 9.31 1.96
C VAL A 103 6.63 10.22 2.39
N ARG A 104 5.59 10.36 1.55
CA ARG A 104 4.36 11.12 1.90
C ARG A 104 3.71 10.56 3.17
N ALA A 105 3.61 9.24 3.30
CA ALA A 105 3.06 8.61 4.50
C ALA A 105 3.91 8.90 5.75
N LEU A 106 5.24 8.77 5.65
CA LEU A 106 6.16 8.98 6.78
C LEU A 106 6.24 10.45 7.20
N GLU A 107 6.23 11.39 6.26
CA GLU A 107 6.28 12.83 6.53
C GLU A 107 4.96 13.36 7.12
N ALA A 108 3.84 12.69 6.82
CA ALA A 108 2.53 13.05 7.37
C ALA A 108 2.27 12.45 8.78
N LEU A 109 3.20 11.66 9.34
CA LEU A 109 3.10 11.21 10.72
C LEU A 109 3.18 12.41 11.69
N PRO A 110 2.43 12.42 12.81
CA PRO A 110 2.48 13.51 13.79
C PRO A 110 3.89 13.75 14.35
N HIS A 111 4.69 12.68 14.42
CA HIS A 111 6.07 12.72 14.87
C HIS A 111 6.95 11.82 14.00
N PRO A 112 8.19 12.23 13.69
CA PRO A 112 9.08 11.43 12.88
C PRO A 112 9.48 10.12 13.60
N PRO A 113 9.44 8.97 12.91
CA PRO A 113 9.94 7.71 13.45
C PRO A 113 11.47 7.68 13.50
N ASP A 114 12.01 6.93 14.46
CA ASP A 114 13.44 6.67 14.60
C ASP A 114 13.89 5.48 13.75
N VAL A 115 12.99 4.51 13.56
CA VAL A 115 13.19 3.31 12.75
C VAL A 115 11.94 3.03 11.93
N VAL A 116 12.13 2.66 10.67
CA VAL A 116 11.07 2.18 9.78
C VAL A 116 11.25 0.68 9.56
N ILE A 117 10.18 -0.09 9.74
CA ILE A 117 10.10 -1.50 9.34
C ILE A 117 9.29 -1.58 8.06
N LEU A 118 9.92 -2.01 6.96
CA LEU A 118 9.26 -2.28 5.69
C LEU A 118 8.94 -3.77 5.57
N ASP A 119 7.75 -4.12 5.09
CA ASP A 119 7.51 -5.48 4.60
C ASP A 119 8.24 -5.72 3.27
N GLY A 120 9.03 -6.79 3.21
CA GLY A 120 9.75 -7.21 2.02
C GLY A 120 11.27 -7.23 2.16
N LYS A 121 11.94 -7.35 1.01
CA LYS A 121 13.39 -7.58 0.93
C LYS A 121 14.20 -6.34 0.55
N HIS A 122 13.56 -5.34 -0.03
CA HIS A 122 14.24 -4.21 -0.66
C HIS A 122 13.94 -2.94 0.09
N ASP A 123 15.00 -2.22 0.46
CA ASP A 123 14.86 -0.85 0.92
C ASP A 123 14.65 0.05 -0.30
N PHE A 124 13.41 0.47 -0.50
CA PHE A 124 13.06 1.43 -1.54
C PHE A 124 13.03 2.87 -1.01
N LEU A 125 13.24 3.07 0.29
CA LEU A 125 13.38 4.40 0.89
C LEU A 125 14.82 4.89 0.72
N ARG A 126 14.98 6.21 0.72
CA ARG A 126 16.30 6.86 0.75
C ARG A 126 16.49 7.48 2.14
N ARG A 127 17.69 8.02 2.40
CA ARG A 127 17.93 8.90 3.57
C ARG A 127 16.81 9.96 3.66
N PRO A 128 16.40 10.37 4.88
CA PRO A 128 17.07 10.17 6.17
C PRO A 128 16.63 8.93 6.96
N TRP A 129 15.75 8.10 6.41
CA TRP A 129 15.12 7.01 7.17
C TRP A 129 16.10 5.89 7.52
N ARG A 130 16.08 5.46 8.78
CA ARG A 130 16.75 4.23 9.22
C ARG A 130 15.80 3.04 9.01
N VAL A 131 16.06 2.26 7.98
CA VAL A 131 15.15 1.21 7.50
C VAL A 131 15.62 -0.18 7.90
N ARG A 132 14.66 -1.01 8.29
CA ARG A 132 14.81 -2.45 8.45
C ARG A 132 13.81 -3.16 7.56
N CYS A 133 14.30 -3.87 6.54
CA CYS A 133 13.48 -4.69 5.68
C CYS A 133 13.30 -6.08 6.30
N GLU A 134 12.06 -6.55 6.35
CA GLU A 134 11.71 -7.84 6.91
C GLU A 134 10.71 -8.56 6.01
N VAL A 135 11.04 -9.76 5.55
CA VAL A 135 10.11 -10.58 4.75
C VAL A 135 8.95 -11.04 5.62
N LYS A 136 7.70 -10.76 5.22
CA LYS A 136 6.48 -11.07 5.99
C LYS A 136 6.47 -10.36 7.33
N ALA A 137 6.87 -9.09 7.33
CA ALA A 137 6.89 -8.26 8.52
C ALA A 137 5.48 -8.05 9.07
N ASP A 138 4.48 -7.92 8.19
CA ASP A 138 3.04 -7.87 8.49
C ASP A 138 2.52 -9.06 9.33
N GLN A 139 3.16 -10.23 9.26
CA GLN A 139 2.82 -11.40 10.08
C GLN A 139 3.58 -11.45 11.42
N ARG A 140 4.64 -10.66 11.58
CA ARG A 140 5.52 -10.68 12.77
C ARG A 140 5.54 -9.39 13.58
N SER A 141 5.08 -8.30 12.98
CA SER A 141 5.12 -6.95 13.52
C SER A 141 3.73 -6.36 13.49
N VAL A 142 3.15 -6.17 14.68
CA VAL A 142 1.80 -5.59 14.83
C VAL A 142 1.71 -4.18 14.24
N THR A 143 2.82 -3.44 14.19
CA THR A 143 2.85 -2.11 13.56
C THR A 143 2.75 -2.20 12.03
N VAL A 144 3.41 -3.19 11.42
CA VAL A 144 3.30 -3.42 9.97
C VAL A 144 1.94 -4.03 9.62
N ALA A 145 1.42 -4.94 10.46
CA ALA A 145 0.07 -5.48 10.31
C ALA A 145 -1.00 -4.37 10.33
N ALA A 146 -0.88 -3.40 11.25
CA ALA A 146 -1.76 -2.25 11.31
C ALA A 146 -1.68 -1.41 10.02
N ALA A 147 -0.47 -1.11 9.55
CA ALA A 147 -0.25 -0.41 8.28
C ALA A 147 -0.87 -1.16 7.10
N SER A 148 -0.68 -2.48 7.02
CA SER A 148 -1.25 -3.35 5.98
C SER A 148 -2.77 -3.25 5.92
N VAL A 149 -3.44 -3.37 7.06
CA VAL A 149 -4.90 -3.29 7.16
C VAL A 149 -5.40 -1.90 6.75
N LEU A 150 -4.80 -0.84 7.28
CA LEU A 150 -5.21 0.53 6.97
C LEU A 150 -5.00 0.87 5.49
N ALA A 151 -3.86 0.50 4.92
CA ALA A 151 -3.57 0.68 3.50
C ALA A 151 -4.59 -0.08 2.63
N LYS A 152 -4.87 -1.35 2.96
CA LYS A 152 -5.81 -2.20 2.21
C LYS A 152 -7.23 -1.64 2.24
N VAL A 153 -7.74 -1.30 3.43
CA VAL A 153 -9.11 -0.77 3.58
C VAL A 153 -9.25 0.56 2.85
N HIS A 154 -8.27 1.46 2.99
CA HIS A 154 -8.28 2.74 2.29
C HIS A 154 -8.27 2.56 0.78
N ARG A 155 -7.37 1.74 0.24
CA ARG A 155 -7.30 1.54 -1.21
C ARG A 155 -8.53 0.83 -1.76
N ASP A 156 -9.08 -0.15 -1.05
CA ASP A 156 -10.29 -0.85 -1.48
C ASP A 156 -11.49 0.10 -1.58
N ALA A 157 -11.65 1.01 -0.60
CA ALA A 157 -12.67 2.05 -0.64
C ALA A 157 -12.48 2.97 -1.86
N LEU A 158 -11.26 3.48 -2.08
CA LEU A 158 -10.95 4.33 -3.25
C LEU A 158 -11.29 3.64 -4.57
N MET A 159 -11.02 2.33 -4.69
CA MET A 159 -11.31 1.59 -5.91
C MET A 159 -12.81 1.30 -6.05
N ALA A 160 -13.52 1.01 -4.96
CA ALA A 160 -14.95 0.80 -4.98
C ALA A 160 -15.72 2.05 -5.43
N ASP A 161 -15.28 3.24 -4.99
CA ASP A 161 -15.86 4.53 -5.39
C ASP A 161 -15.73 4.79 -6.90
N LEU A 162 -14.79 4.14 -7.59
CA LEU A 162 -14.65 4.29 -9.04
C LEU A 162 -15.75 3.62 -9.84
N GLU A 163 -16.48 2.66 -9.27
CA GLU A 163 -17.53 1.92 -9.99
C GLU A 163 -18.65 2.86 -10.49
N ASP A 164 -18.96 3.92 -9.75
CA ASP A 164 -19.96 4.92 -10.14
C ASP A 164 -19.54 5.71 -11.39
N SER A 165 -18.25 6.02 -11.51
CA SER A 165 -17.69 6.84 -12.60
C SER A 165 -17.19 6.01 -13.78
N CYS A 166 -16.83 4.76 -13.54
CA CYS A 166 -16.26 3.81 -14.50
C CYS A 166 -16.95 2.45 -14.36
N PRO A 167 -18.27 2.37 -14.65
CA PRO A 167 -19.04 1.16 -14.43
C PRO A 167 -18.56 0.02 -15.32
N GLY A 168 -18.60 -1.21 -14.79
CA GLY A 168 -18.35 -2.43 -15.56
C GLY A 168 -16.88 -2.90 -15.58
N TYR A 169 -15.95 -2.11 -15.02
CA TYR A 169 -14.55 -2.54 -14.86
C TYR A 169 -14.35 -3.47 -13.65
N GLY A 170 -15.36 -3.57 -12.76
CA GLY A 170 -15.30 -4.43 -11.58
C GLY A 170 -14.28 -3.93 -10.56
N PHE A 171 -14.20 -2.61 -10.35
CA PHE A 171 -13.22 -2.02 -9.46
C PHE A 171 -13.56 -2.28 -7.99
N ALA A 172 -14.84 -2.33 -7.63
CA ALA A 172 -15.28 -2.69 -6.29
C ALA A 172 -14.83 -4.09 -5.86
N ASP A 173 -14.84 -5.05 -6.79
CA ASP A 173 -14.48 -6.45 -6.49
C ASP A 173 -12.98 -6.72 -6.61
N SER A 174 -12.38 -6.26 -7.71
CA SER A 174 -11.00 -6.58 -8.04
C SER A 174 -9.99 -5.54 -7.54
N ALA A 175 -10.44 -4.38 -7.05
CA ALA A 175 -9.59 -3.26 -6.67
C ALA A 175 -8.58 -2.86 -7.76
N GLY A 176 -8.97 -2.99 -9.04
CA GLY A 176 -8.14 -2.67 -10.20
C GLY A 176 -7.07 -3.71 -10.53
N TYR A 177 -7.05 -4.87 -9.86
CA TYR A 177 -6.22 -6.00 -10.25
C TYR A 177 -6.78 -6.68 -11.51
N PRO A 178 -5.95 -7.45 -12.24
CA PRO A 178 -6.41 -8.21 -13.39
C PRO A 178 -7.52 -9.19 -12.98
N SER A 179 -8.66 -9.14 -13.67
CA SER A 179 -9.76 -10.08 -13.51
C SER A 179 -10.42 -10.31 -14.88
N PRO A 180 -11.18 -11.39 -15.08
CA PRO A 180 -11.90 -11.61 -16.33
C PRO A 180 -12.86 -10.47 -16.69
N VAL A 181 -13.50 -9.86 -15.69
CA VAL A 181 -14.39 -8.70 -15.87
C VAL A 181 -13.58 -7.48 -16.33
N HIS A 182 -12.47 -7.20 -15.64
CA HIS A 182 -11.62 -6.05 -15.93
C HIS A 182 -10.95 -6.16 -17.32
N GLN A 183 -10.49 -7.36 -17.69
CA GLN A 183 -9.93 -7.63 -19.02
C GLN A 183 -10.95 -7.38 -20.13
N ARG A 184 -12.18 -7.91 -19.98
CA ARG A 184 -13.25 -7.71 -20.95
C ARG A 184 -13.62 -6.23 -21.09
N ALA A 185 -13.77 -5.52 -19.97
CA ALA A 185 -14.07 -4.08 -19.99
C ALA A 185 -12.99 -3.28 -20.72
N LEU A 186 -11.71 -3.62 -20.51
CA LEU A 186 -10.58 -3.02 -21.21
C LEU A 186 -10.59 -3.32 -22.72
N GLU A 187 -10.93 -4.54 -23.14
CA GLU A 187 -11.05 -4.90 -24.55
C GLU A 187 -12.18 -4.11 -25.25
N GLU A 188 -13.35 -4.05 -24.61
CA GLU A 188 -14.56 -3.44 -25.16
C GLU A 188 -14.53 -1.91 -25.14
N SER A 189 -14.15 -1.33 -24.00
CA SER A 189 -14.30 0.10 -23.69
C SER A 189 -12.98 0.86 -23.60
N GLY A 190 -11.85 0.17 -23.53
CA GLY A 190 -10.52 0.79 -23.42
C GLY A 190 -10.15 1.20 -22.01
N PRO A 191 -8.94 1.76 -21.80
CA PRO A 191 -8.52 2.23 -20.49
C PRO A 191 -9.22 3.55 -20.11
N THR A 192 -9.52 3.70 -18.83
CA THR A 192 -9.99 4.95 -18.20
C THR A 192 -8.81 5.79 -17.68
N PRO A 193 -9.00 7.04 -17.23
CA PRO A 193 -7.95 7.84 -16.59
C PRO A 193 -7.29 7.15 -15.39
N HIS A 194 -7.99 6.24 -14.71
CA HIS A 194 -7.45 5.52 -13.57
C HIS A 194 -6.49 4.38 -13.94
N HIS A 195 -6.34 4.06 -15.22
CA HIS A 195 -5.46 2.99 -15.66
C HIS A 195 -4.01 3.42 -15.82
N ARG A 196 -3.08 2.51 -15.53
CA ARG A 196 -1.63 2.73 -15.68
C ARG A 196 -1.23 2.42 -17.11
N LEU A 197 -1.03 3.45 -17.92
CA LEU A 197 -0.86 3.31 -19.36
C LEU A 197 0.56 2.90 -19.78
N SER A 198 1.50 2.83 -18.85
CA SER A 198 2.86 2.33 -19.09
C SER A 198 3.01 0.81 -19.01
N TRP A 199 1.95 0.11 -18.56
CA TRP A 199 2.01 -1.32 -18.25
C TRP A 199 1.86 -2.21 -19.47
N SER A 200 2.36 -3.44 -19.37
CA SER A 200 2.40 -4.39 -20.48
C SER A 200 1.02 -4.89 -20.93
N TYR A 201 -0.02 -4.81 -20.09
CA TYR A 201 -1.35 -5.30 -20.48
C TYR A 201 -1.92 -4.56 -21.70
N LEU A 202 -1.50 -3.31 -21.95
CA LEU A 202 -1.88 -2.56 -23.15
C LEU A 202 -1.28 -3.12 -24.44
N ASP A 203 -0.18 -3.88 -24.35
CA ASP A 203 0.38 -4.57 -25.50
C ASP A 203 -0.60 -5.61 -26.04
N ASP A 204 -1.39 -6.23 -25.17
CA ASP A 204 -2.37 -7.26 -25.53
C ASP A 204 -3.73 -6.67 -25.95
N LEU A 205 -3.85 -5.35 -26.07
CA LEU A 205 -5.06 -4.63 -26.47
C LEU A 205 -4.85 -3.84 -27.79
N PRO A 206 -4.88 -4.49 -28.97
CA PRO A 206 -4.52 -3.85 -30.25
C PRO A 206 -5.30 -2.57 -30.57
N ARG A 207 -6.59 -2.53 -30.19
CA ARG A 207 -7.46 -1.35 -30.39
C ARG A 207 -7.00 -0.13 -29.60
N TRP A 208 -6.40 -0.35 -28.43
CA TRP A 208 -6.07 0.68 -27.44
C TRP A 208 -4.56 0.90 -27.26
N ARG A 209 -3.72 0.08 -27.90
CA ARG A 209 -2.25 0.13 -27.79
C ARG A 209 -1.66 1.50 -28.09
N HIS A 210 -2.32 2.31 -28.93
CA HIS A 210 -1.91 3.68 -29.24
C HIS A 210 -1.94 4.64 -28.03
N LEU A 211 -2.61 4.27 -26.94
CA LEU A 211 -2.64 5.02 -25.68
C LEU A 211 -1.46 4.68 -24.74
N LYS A 212 -0.64 3.67 -25.09
CA LYS A 212 0.46 3.22 -24.25
C LYS A 212 1.48 4.34 -24.04
N LYS A 213 1.80 4.61 -22.78
CA LYS A 213 2.88 5.53 -22.42
C LYS A 213 4.21 4.78 -22.41
N HIS A 214 5.21 5.35 -23.07
CA HIS A 214 6.58 4.86 -23.02
C HIS A 214 7.36 5.70 -22.03
N ARG A 215 7.96 5.05 -21.02
CA ARG A 215 8.85 5.74 -20.09
C ARG A 215 10.17 6.02 -20.79
N ASP A 216 10.69 7.23 -20.65
CA ASP A 216 12.06 7.55 -21.04
C ASP A 216 13.03 6.72 -20.17
N PRO A 217 13.86 5.84 -20.76
CA PRO A 217 14.85 5.06 -20.02
C PRO A 217 15.83 5.94 -19.21
N LEU A 218 16.07 7.18 -19.64
CA LEU A 218 17.03 8.11 -19.04
C LEU A 218 16.43 8.91 -17.87
N ALA A 219 15.10 8.95 -17.74
CA ALA A 219 14.44 9.67 -16.64
C ALA A 219 14.52 8.94 -15.28
N GLY A 220 15.09 7.73 -15.25
CA GLY A 220 15.04 6.81 -14.11
C GLY A 220 16.37 6.27 -13.62
N GLU A 221 17.49 7.01 -13.74
CA GLU A 221 18.76 6.65 -13.09
C GLU A 221 18.55 6.47 -11.57
N GLY A 222 18.38 5.23 -11.16
CA GLY A 222 17.80 4.85 -9.87
C GLY A 222 17.09 3.50 -9.91
N GLN A 223 16.88 2.93 -11.10
CA GLN A 223 16.51 1.53 -11.27
C GLN A 223 17.66 0.65 -10.76
N LEU A 224 17.56 0.19 -9.51
CA LEU A 224 18.35 -0.94 -9.01
C LEU A 224 18.17 -2.08 -10.01
N SER A 225 19.25 -2.39 -10.72
CA SER A 225 19.44 -3.68 -11.36
C SER A 225 19.31 -4.73 -10.25
N LEU A 226 18.20 -5.45 -10.28
CA LEU A 226 18.05 -6.69 -9.52
C LEU A 226 18.95 -7.72 -10.20
N LEU A 227 20.20 -7.79 -9.75
CA LEU A 227 21.07 -8.97 -9.85
C LEU A 227 21.16 -9.60 -8.45
#